data_AF-A0A7J8B009-F1
#
_entry.id   AF-A0A7J8B009-F1
#
_cell.length_a   1.000
_cell.length_b   1.000
_cell.length_c   1.000
_cell.angle_alpha   90.00
_cell.angle_beta   90.00
_cell.angle_gamma   90.00
#
_symmetry.space_group_name_H-M   'P 1'
#
loop_
_entity.id
_entity.type
_entity.pdbx_description
1 polymer ?
#
loop_
_entity_poly.entity_id
_entity_poly.type
_entity_poly.pdbx_seq_one_letter_code
_entity_poly.pdbx_strand_id
1 'polypeptide(L)'
;MEPLQVVKIMAFAGTGKTSTLVKYAEKWSGSKFLYVTFNKSIAKQAERVFPSNVTCRTFHSMAYRHVGQKYQSKKKLNLFKLTPFMVNFVLAEGKAGFIRAKLVCKTLENFFASADDELNVDHVPIWCKDTHGQRVMVEQSEKLNCVLEASRIWDNMQKLGECREEAYQMTHDGYLKLWQLSKPLLDSFDAIFVDEAQDCTPAIMNIVLSQPCGKIFVGDPHQQIYTFRGAVNALFTVPHTHVFYLTQSFRFGVEIAYVGATILDVCKRVRKKTLVGGNHQSGIRGDTKGQVALLSRTNATVFDEAVRVTEGEAPARIHLIGGIKSFGLDRIVDIWILLQPEEERKKRNLFIKDRFIRRWVHKEGFSGFKRYVTTAEDKELEAKIAVVEKYNIRIPELVERIGKCHVEDVDFAEYILGTVHKAKGLEFDTVHVLDDFVKVPCARHNLAQLPHFRVESFSEDEWNLLYVAVTRAKKCLIMTKSLENILTLAGEYFLQTELTSNVLKTGVVHCCVGQCNNTIPADTVLTMKKLPITYSNRKENQGGHLCHSCAEQRIGPLAFLTASPKQVHSMHRTVENIVLPRHEALLFLVF
;
A
#
# COMPACT_ATOMS: atom_id res chain seq x y z
N MET A 1 -26.13 -13.99 19.46
CA MET A 1 -26.36 -13.07 18.33
C MET A 1 -27.68 -13.46 17.72
N GLU A 2 -28.58 -12.52 17.48
CA GLU A 2 -29.86 -12.85 16.85
C GLU A 2 -29.66 -13.13 15.35
N PRO A 3 -30.49 -13.99 14.72
CA PRO A 3 -30.51 -14.15 13.28
C PRO A 3 -30.63 -12.79 12.58
N LEU A 4 -29.98 -12.61 11.42
CA LEU A 4 -29.94 -11.37 10.65
C LEU A 4 -29.25 -10.16 11.32
N GLN A 5 -28.80 -10.25 12.57
CA GLN A 5 -28.07 -9.15 13.22
C GLN A 5 -26.76 -8.87 12.48
N VAL A 6 -26.51 -7.60 12.15
CA VAL A 6 -25.27 -7.14 11.52
C VAL A 6 -24.54 -6.20 12.45
N VAL A 7 -23.36 -6.61 12.91
CA VAL A 7 -22.47 -5.84 13.78
C VAL A 7 -21.26 -5.39 12.98
N LYS A 8 -20.89 -4.12 13.12
CA LYS A 8 -19.63 -3.57 12.60
C LYS A 8 -18.70 -3.19 13.73
N ILE A 9 -17.44 -3.54 13.60
CA ILE A 9 -16.37 -3.18 14.51
C ILE A 9 -15.33 -2.39 13.71
N MET A 10 -15.39 -1.07 13.86
CA MET A 10 -14.47 -0.11 13.24
C MET A 10 -13.20 -0.06 14.08
N ALA A 11 -12.21 -0.83 13.68
CA ALA A 11 -11.03 -1.09 14.50
C ALA A 11 -9.77 -0.51 13.86
N PHE A 12 -9.22 0.53 14.49
CA PHE A 12 -7.98 1.15 14.03
C PHE A 12 -6.78 0.21 14.13
N ALA A 13 -5.63 0.63 13.61
CA ALA A 13 -4.41 -0.17 13.62
C ALA A 13 -3.99 -0.62 15.03
N GLY A 14 -3.70 -1.91 15.20
CA GLY A 14 -3.18 -2.46 16.45
C GLY A 14 -4.18 -2.58 17.60
N THR A 15 -5.48 -2.35 17.36
CA THR A 15 -6.50 -2.27 18.42
C THR A 15 -7.10 -3.60 18.88
N GLY A 16 -6.55 -4.73 18.42
CA GLY A 16 -6.97 -6.07 18.88
C GLY A 16 -8.20 -6.66 18.17
N LYS A 17 -8.36 -6.44 16.86
CA LYS A 17 -9.44 -7.01 16.01
C LYS A 17 -9.66 -8.50 16.24
N THR A 18 -8.64 -9.30 15.94
CA THR A 18 -8.70 -10.76 16.00
C THR A 18 -8.90 -11.22 17.45
N SER A 19 -8.20 -10.62 18.41
CA SER A 19 -8.36 -10.93 19.84
C SER A 19 -9.79 -10.70 20.35
N THR A 20 -10.45 -9.63 19.87
CA THR A 20 -11.85 -9.33 20.20
C THR A 20 -12.78 -10.44 19.70
N LEU A 21 -12.57 -10.90 18.45
CA LEU A 21 -13.36 -12.01 17.88
C LEU A 21 -13.11 -13.34 18.61
N VAL A 22 -11.85 -13.61 18.99
CA VAL A 22 -11.49 -14.81 19.77
C VAL A 22 -12.22 -14.81 21.11
N LYS A 23 -12.15 -13.72 21.87
CA LYS A 23 -12.84 -13.59 23.17
C LYS A 23 -14.35 -13.67 23.04
N TYR A 24 -14.90 -13.13 21.94
CA TYR A 24 -16.32 -13.29 21.63
C TYR A 24 -16.68 -14.77 21.40
N ALA A 25 -15.90 -15.49 20.59
CA ALA A 25 -16.15 -16.91 20.31
C ALA A 25 -16.02 -17.80 21.55
N GLU A 26 -15.05 -17.52 22.43
CA GLU A 26 -14.85 -18.23 23.71
C GLU A 26 -16.06 -18.05 24.64
N LYS A 27 -16.61 -16.84 24.72
CA LYS A 27 -17.79 -16.54 25.55
C LYS A 27 -19.02 -17.33 25.10
N TRP A 28 -19.13 -17.64 23.81
CA TRP A 28 -20.26 -18.35 23.21
C TRP A 28 -19.84 -19.73 22.70
N SER A 29 -19.22 -20.53 23.58
CA SER A 29 -18.65 -21.84 23.24
C SER A 29 -19.65 -22.86 22.68
N GLY A 30 -20.94 -22.71 23.00
CA GLY A 30 -22.02 -23.55 22.46
C GLY A 30 -22.46 -23.23 21.03
N SER A 31 -22.02 -22.09 20.47
CA SER A 31 -22.35 -21.67 19.11
C SER A 31 -21.23 -22.00 18.12
N LYS A 32 -21.58 -22.25 16.86
CA LYS A 32 -20.64 -22.52 15.76
C LYS A 32 -20.44 -21.26 14.93
N PHE A 33 -19.18 -20.88 14.74
CA PHE A 33 -18.82 -19.67 14.00
C PHE A 33 -17.99 -19.99 12.76
N LEU A 34 -18.16 -19.16 11.73
CA LEU A 34 -17.29 -19.14 10.55
C LEU A 34 -16.46 -17.87 10.59
N TYR A 35 -15.14 -18.00 10.69
CA TYR A 35 -14.20 -16.89 10.50
C TYR A 35 -13.68 -16.89 9.06
N VAL A 36 -13.83 -15.77 8.36
CA VAL A 36 -13.37 -15.57 6.98
C VAL A 36 -12.46 -14.35 6.87
N THR A 37 -11.38 -14.52 6.12
CA THR A 37 -10.37 -13.48 5.85
C THR A 37 -9.86 -13.57 4.40
N PHE A 38 -9.16 -12.54 3.95
CA PHE A 38 -8.54 -12.50 2.61
C PHE A 38 -7.26 -13.31 2.50
N ASN A 39 -6.41 -13.26 3.52
CA ASN A 39 -5.06 -13.80 3.42
C ASN A 39 -4.98 -15.20 4.03
N LYS A 40 -4.39 -16.14 3.29
CA LYS A 40 -4.15 -17.51 3.76
C LYS A 40 -3.24 -17.55 4.99
N SER A 41 -2.29 -16.63 5.14
CA SER A 41 -1.45 -16.54 6.34
C SER A 41 -2.28 -16.17 7.58
N ILE A 42 -3.17 -15.18 7.45
CA ILE A 42 -4.09 -14.75 8.52
C ILE A 42 -5.03 -15.91 8.89
N ALA A 43 -5.60 -16.61 7.90
CA ALA A 43 -6.47 -17.75 8.17
C ALA A 43 -5.74 -18.86 8.95
N LYS A 44 -4.51 -19.21 8.57
CA LYS A 44 -3.69 -20.20 9.29
C LYS A 44 -3.30 -19.77 10.70
N GLN A 45 -3.05 -18.48 10.90
CA GLN A 45 -2.80 -17.94 12.24
C GLN A 45 -4.07 -17.98 13.08
N ALA A 46 -5.22 -17.62 12.50
CA ALA A 46 -6.52 -17.70 13.14
C ALA A 46 -6.85 -19.14 13.58
N GLU A 47 -6.60 -20.16 12.74
CA GLU A 47 -6.77 -21.58 13.09
C GLU A 47 -6.01 -21.99 14.37
N ARG A 48 -4.92 -21.30 14.73
CA ARG A 48 -4.13 -21.60 15.94
C ARG A 48 -4.62 -20.90 17.20
N VAL A 49 -5.36 -19.80 17.05
CA VAL A 49 -5.71 -18.88 18.16
C VAL A 49 -7.20 -18.95 18.49
N PHE A 50 -8.06 -19.19 17.50
CA PHE A 50 -9.49 -19.32 17.75
C PHE A 50 -9.84 -20.64 18.43
N PRO A 51 -10.89 -20.66 19.28
CA PRO A 51 -11.40 -21.88 19.89
C PRO A 51 -12.00 -22.84 18.86
N SER A 52 -12.16 -24.12 19.25
CA SER A 52 -12.58 -25.22 18.37
C SER A 52 -13.97 -25.06 17.75
N ASN A 53 -14.82 -24.19 18.31
CA ASN A 53 -16.14 -23.87 17.76
C ASN A 53 -16.09 -22.90 16.57
N VAL A 54 -14.90 -22.47 16.14
CA VAL A 54 -14.71 -21.56 15.00
C VAL A 54 -14.02 -22.27 13.84
N THR A 55 -14.67 -22.28 12.68
CA THR A 55 -14.05 -22.71 11.43
C THR A 55 -13.38 -21.51 10.75
N CYS A 56 -12.06 -21.56 10.57
CA CYS A 56 -11.30 -20.47 9.93
C CYS A 56 -10.99 -20.79 8.46
N ARG A 57 -11.37 -19.91 7.52
CA ARG A 57 -11.17 -20.11 6.07
C ARG A 57 -10.88 -18.79 5.35
N THR A 58 -10.45 -18.88 4.09
CA THR A 58 -10.53 -17.75 3.15
C THR A 58 -11.69 -17.94 2.19
N PHE A 59 -12.27 -16.85 1.67
CA PHE A 59 -13.35 -16.91 0.67
C PHE A 59 -12.95 -17.75 -0.55
N HIS A 60 -11.76 -17.51 -1.11
CA HIS A 60 -11.24 -18.30 -2.23
C HIS A 60 -11.03 -19.77 -1.88
N SER A 61 -10.69 -20.13 -0.63
CA SER A 61 -10.56 -21.54 -0.23
C SER A 61 -11.92 -22.25 -0.18
N MET A 62 -12.97 -21.56 0.25
CA MET A 62 -14.34 -22.08 0.24
C MET A 62 -14.84 -22.24 -1.20
N ALA A 63 -14.68 -21.21 -2.04
CA ALA A 63 -15.06 -21.28 -3.44
C ALA A 63 -14.25 -22.33 -4.22
N TYR A 64 -12.96 -22.50 -3.90
CA TYR A 64 -12.13 -23.54 -4.51
C TYR A 64 -12.67 -24.94 -4.20
N ARG A 65 -13.06 -25.21 -2.95
CA ARG A 65 -13.63 -26.51 -2.55
C ARG A 65 -14.92 -26.84 -3.30
N HIS A 66 -15.79 -25.87 -3.55
CA HIS A 66 -17.10 -26.11 -4.18
C HIS A 66 -17.04 -26.09 -5.72
N VAL A 67 -16.22 -25.21 -6.29
CA VAL A 67 -16.18 -24.95 -7.75
C VAL A 67 -14.78 -25.18 -8.31
N GLY A 68 -13.75 -24.56 -7.73
CA GLY A 68 -12.39 -24.56 -8.28
C GLY A 68 -11.75 -25.95 -8.47
N GLN A 69 -12.03 -26.90 -7.57
CA GLN A 69 -11.53 -28.28 -7.67
C GLN A 69 -11.93 -28.98 -8.98
N LYS A 70 -13.12 -28.69 -9.50
CA LYS A 70 -13.61 -29.24 -10.78
C LYS A 70 -12.76 -28.77 -11.97
N TYR A 71 -12.30 -27.52 -11.94
CA TYR A 71 -11.42 -26.97 -12.98
C TYR A 71 -9.98 -27.45 -12.82
N GLN A 72 -9.50 -27.59 -11.57
CA GLN A 72 -8.17 -28.15 -11.29
C GLN A 72 -8.04 -29.59 -11.81
N SER A 73 -9.03 -30.45 -11.53
CA SER A 73 -9.00 -31.86 -11.95
C SER A 73 -9.01 -32.02 -13.48
N LYS A 74 -9.59 -31.05 -14.18
CA LYS A 74 -9.60 -30.98 -15.66
C LYS A 74 -8.43 -30.18 -16.25
N LYS A 75 -7.42 -29.81 -15.43
CA LYS A 75 -6.26 -28.98 -15.84
C LYS A 75 -6.64 -27.67 -16.54
N LYS A 76 -7.82 -27.13 -16.22
CA LYS A 76 -8.37 -25.89 -16.79
C LYS A 76 -8.32 -24.71 -15.81
N LEU A 77 -7.58 -24.84 -14.71
CA LEU A 77 -7.37 -23.76 -13.77
C LEU A 77 -6.15 -22.93 -14.18
N ASN A 78 -6.35 -21.64 -14.41
CA ASN A 78 -5.26 -20.70 -14.55
C ASN A 78 -4.73 -20.35 -13.15
N LEU A 79 -3.53 -20.81 -12.84
CA LEU A 79 -2.83 -20.48 -11.59
C LEU A 79 -2.30 -19.05 -11.58
N PHE A 80 -2.34 -18.36 -12.72
CA PHE A 80 -1.95 -16.98 -12.89
C PHE A 80 -3.16 -16.09 -13.20
N LYS A 81 -2.92 -14.77 -13.18
CA LYS A 81 -3.95 -13.80 -13.55
C LYS A 81 -4.20 -13.84 -15.06
N LEU A 82 -5.44 -13.61 -15.49
CA LEU A 82 -5.76 -13.36 -16.90
C LEU A 82 -4.99 -12.10 -17.37
N THR A 83 -4.22 -12.22 -18.43
CA THR A 83 -3.40 -11.11 -18.95
C THR A 83 -3.97 -10.58 -20.27
N PRO A 84 -3.77 -9.28 -20.57
CA PRO A 84 -4.09 -8.74 -21.90
C PRO A 84 -3.39 -9.48 -23.02
N PHE A 85 -2.22 -10.09 -22.75
CA PHE A 85 -1.52 -10.91 -23.73
C PHE A 85 -2.30 -12.16 -24.10
N MET A 86 -2.78 -12.91 -23.10
CA MET A 86 -3.61 -14.11 -23.33
C MET A 86 -4.88 -13.76 -24.09
N VAL A 87 -5.58 -12.70 -23.66
CA VAL A 87 -6.83 -12.26 -24.28
C VAL A 87 -6.62 -11.82 -25.73
N ASN A 88 -5.52 -11.14 -26.05
CA ASN A 88 -5.25 -10.66 -27.40
C ASN A 88 -5.25 -11.78 -28.46
N PHE A 89 -4.89 -13.01 -28.12
CA PHE A 89 -4.87 -14.14 -29.07
C PHE A 89 -6.24 -14.76 -29.34
N VAL A 90 -7.25 -14.45 -28.52
CA VAL A 90 -8.62 -14.98 -28.69
C VAL A 90 -9.61 -13.93 -29.19
N LEU A 91 -9.16 -12.68 -29.33
CA LEU A 91 -9.95 -11.63 -29.99
C LEU A 91 -10.03 -11.90 -31.50
N ALA A 92 -11.13 -11.46 -32.12
CA ALA A 92 -11.35 -11.65 -33.56
C ALA A 92 -10.27 -10.93 -34.40
N GLU A 93 -9.93 -11.51 -35.56
CA GLU A 93 -9.01 -10.89 -36.52
C GLU A 93 -9.51 -9.49 -36.92
N GLY A 94 -8.59 -8.53 -37.00
CA GLY A 94 -8.90 -7.10 -37.22
C GLY A 94 -9.36 -6.33 -35.96
N LYS A 95 -9.71 -7.02 -34.88
CA LYS A 95 -10.06 -6.42 -33.57
C LYS A 95 -8.98 -6.65 -32.50
N ALA A 96 -7.92 -7.39 -32.83
CA ALA A 96 -6.83 -7.68 -31.91
C ALA A 96 -5.98 -6.42 -31.61
N GLY A 97 -5.79 -6.14 -30.32
CA GLY A 97 -4.93 -5.07 -29.82
C GLY A 97 -4.86 -5.06 -28.29
N PHE A 98 -3.69 -4.75 -27.72
CA PHE A 98 -3.47 -4.84 -26.27
C PHE A 98 -4.32 -3.85 -25.46
N ILE A 99 -4.70 -2.70 -26.04
CA ILE A 99 -5.62 -1.73 -25.41
C ILE A 99 -6.99 -2.38 -25.21
N ARG A 100 -7.55 -2.97 -26.27
CA ARG A 100 -8.84 -3.66 -26.24
C ARG A 100 -8.81 -4.90 -25.36
N ALA A 101 -7.76 -5.73 -25.50
CA ALA A 101 -7.58 -6.90 -24.65
C ALA A 101 -7.49 -6.54 -23.16
N LYS A 102 -6.86 -5.40 -22.84
CA LYS A 102 -6.84 -4.86 -21.48
C LYS A 102 -8.22 -4.41 -21.02
N LEU A 103 -8.98 -3.72 -21.88
CA LEU A 103 -10.35 -3.33 -21.57
C LEU A 103 -11.21 -4.55 -21.24
N VAL A 104 -11.14 -5.60 -22.07
CA VAL A 104 -11.82 -6.89 -21.85
C VAL A 104 -11.40 -7.56 -20.54
N CYS A 105 -10.09 -7.64 -20.24
CA CYS A 105 -9.60 -8.14 -18.96
C CYS A 105 -10.21 -7.36 -17.79
N LYS A 106 -10.24 -6.02 -17.87
CA LYS A 106 -10.75 -5.18 -16.79
C LYS A 106 -12.26 -5.31 -16.62
N THR A 107 -13.00 -5.46 -17.72
CA THR A 107 -14.44 -5.74 -17.70
C THR A 107 -14.72 -7.06 -16.98
N LEU A 108 -13.97 -8.14 -17.28
CA LEU A 108 -14.08 -9.41 -16.57
C LEU A 108 -13.71 -9.30 -15.09
N GLU A 109 -12.63 -8.60 -14.75
CA GLU A 109 -12.24 -8.35 -13.35
C GLU A 109 -13.34 -7.61 -12.57
N ASN A 110 -13.92 -6.57 -13.18
CA ASN A 110 -15.00 -5.80 -12.57
C ASN A 110 -16.25 -6.67 -12.36
N PHE A 111 -16.61 -7.50 -13.35
CA PHE A 111 -17.72 -8.46 -13.21
C PHE A 111 -17.46 -9.53 -12.15
N PHE A 112 -16.24 -10.07 -12.06
CA PHE A 112 -15.90 -11.05 -11.02
C PHE A 112 -15.93 -10.44 -9.61
N ALA A 113 -15.64 -9.14 -9.49
CA ALA A 113 -15.73 -8.41 -8.24
C ALA A 113 -17.15 -7.93 -7.90
N SER A 114 -18.06 -7.81 -8.87
CA SER A 114 -19.42 -7.26 -8.68
C SER A 114 -20.39 -8.28 -8.06
N ALA A 115 -21.51 -7.77 -7.54
CA ALA A 115 -22.62 -8.61 -7.06
C ALA A 115 -23.58 -9.04 -8.18
N ASP A 116 -23.39 -8.54 -9.41
CA ASP A 116 -24.32 -8.68 -10.53
C ASP A 116 -24.40 -10.12 -11.04
N ASP A 117 -25.60 -10.60 -11.39
CA ASP A 117 -25.77 -11.96 -11.89
C ASP A 117 -25.25 -12.12 -13.35
N GLU A 118 -25.18 -11.02 -14.11
CA GLU A 118 -24.80 -11.02 -15.53
C GLU A 118 -23.78 -9.92 -15.89
N LEU A 119 -23.00 -10.18 -16.95
CA LEU A 119 -22.02 -9.23 -17.47
C LEU A 119 -22.71 -8.18 -18.36
N ASN A 120 -22.60 -6.91 -17.96
CA ASN A 120 -23.22 -5.77 -18.61
C ASN A 120 -22.21 -4.61 -18.85
N VAL A 121 -22.69 -3.52 -19.46
CA VAL A 121 -21.86 -2.34 -19.83
C VAL A 121 -21.29 -1.55 -18.65
N ASP A 122 -21.88 -1.67 -17.45
CA ASP A 122 -21.40 -0.95 -16.25
C ASP A 122 -20.09 -1.55 -15.73
N HIS A 123 -19.79 -2.79 -16.10
CA HIS A 123 -18.50 -3.41 -15.82
C HIS A 123 -17.37 -2.88 -16.70
N VAL A 124 -17.69 -2.24 -17.83
CA VAL A 124 -16.67 -1.69 -18.73
C VAL A 124 -16.12 -0.38 -18.15
N PRO A 125 -14.79 -0.24 -17.99
CA PRO A 125 -14.20 1.02 -17.54
C PRO A 125 -14.68 2.23 -18.35
N ILE A 126 -15.01 3.32 -17.66
CA ILE A 126 -15.44 4.57 -18.29
C ILE A 126 -14.29 5.21 -19.09
N TRP A 127 -13.06 5.02 -18.64
CA TRP A 127 -11.86 5.60 -19.22
C TRP A 127 -10.86 4.52 -19.62
N CYS A 128 -10.21 4.69 -20.76
CA CYS A 128 -9.06 3.90 -21.19
C CYS A 128 -7.93 4.82 -21.67
N LYS A 129 -6.76 4.25 -21.97
CA LYS A 129 -5.70 4.96 -22.69
C LYS A 129 -5.76 4.60 -24.16
N ASP A 130 -5.61 5.61 -25.03
CA ASP A 130 -5.47 5.40 -26.47
C ASP A 130 -4.05 4.95 -26.84
N THR A 131 -3.78 4.82 -28.15
CA THR A 131 -2.46 4.43 -28.67
C THR A 131 -1.35 5.45 -28.38
N HIS A 132 -1.71 6.70 -28.08
CA HIS A 132 -0.79 7.77 -27.71
C HIS A 132 -0.62 7.89 -26.19
N GLY A 133 -1.27 7.02 -25.41
CA GLY A 133 -1.23 7.04 -23.94
C GLY A 133 -2.13 8.10 -23.31
N GLN A 134 -2.98 8.78 -24.08
CA GLN A 134 -3.92 9.79 -23.60
C GLN A 134 -5.15 9.12 -23.00
N ARG A 135 -5.64 9.67 -21.88
CA ARG A 135 -6.83 9.15 -21.21
C ARG A 135 -8.08 9.62 -21.96
N VAL A 136 -8.78 8.68 -22.59
CA VAL A 136 -9.98 8.91 -23.39
C VAL A 136 -11.18 8.19 -22.80
N MET A 137 -12.38 8.72 -23.04
CA MET A 137 -13.63 8.09 -22.61
C MET A 137 -13.95 6.93 -23.55
N VAL A 138 -14.42 5.81 -22.99
CA VAL A 138 -14.83 4.65 -23.78
C VAL A 138 -16.23 4.90 -24.35
N GLU A 139 -16.33 4.93 -25.68
CA GLU A 139 -17.59 5.11 -26.40
C GLU A 139 -18.57 3.97 -26.15
N GLN A 140 -19.87 4.26 -26.26
CA GLN A 140 -20.93 3.28 -25.99
C GLN A 140 -20.87 2.06 -26.92
N SER A 141 -20.55 2.26 -28.20
CA SER A 141 -20.32 1.19 -29.18
C SER A 141 -19.20 0.26 -28.75
N GLU A 142 -18.10 0.81 -28.24
CA GLU A 142 -16.95 0.06 -27.76
C GLU A 142 -17.23 -0.67 -26.45
N LYS A 143 -18.05 -0.09 -25.56
CA LYS A 143 -18.54 -0.79 -24.36
C LYS A 143 -19.32 -2.05 -24.73
N LEU A 144 -20.27 -1.95 -25.66
CA LEU A 144 -21.07 -3.08 -26.12
C LEU A 144 -20.19 -4.18 -26.73
N ASN A 145 -19.25 -3.80 -27.58
CA ASN A 145 -18.27 -4.71 -28.15
C ASN A 145 -17.44 -5.43 -27.07
N CYS A 146 -16.96 -4.69 -26.07
CA CYS A 146 -16.17 -5.23 -24.98
C CYS A 146 -16.97 -6.24 -24.14
N VAL A 147 -18.24 -5.95 -23.88
CA VAL A 147 -19.17 -6.88 -23.21
C VAL A 147 -19.33 -8.16 -24.01
N LEU A 148 -19.56 -8.09 -25.31
CA LEU A 148 -19.70 -9.28 -26.17
C LEU A 148 -18.44 -10.16 -26.14
N GLU A 149 -17.26 -9.55 -26.20
CA GLU A 149 -15.98 -10.25 -26.15
C GLU A 149 -15.71 -10.87 -24.77
N ALA A 150 -15.98 -10.11 -23.71
CA ALA A 150 -15.84 -10.58 -22.34
C ALA A 150 -16.81 -11.74 -22.06
N SER A 151 -18.08 -11.64 -22.46
CA SER A 151 -19.07 -12.71 -22.33
C SER A 151 -18.63 -13.97 -23.08
N ARG A 152 -18.14 -13.85 -24.32
CA ARG A 152 -17.59 -15.01 -25.05
C ARG A 152 -16.44 -15.68 -24.30
N ILE A 153 -15.52 -14.91 -23.74
CA ILE A 153 -14.41 -15.47 -22.94
C ILE A 153 -14.97 -16.15 -21.68
N TRP A 154 -15.89 -15.50 -20.97
CA TRP A 154 -16.52 -16.02 -19.77
C TRP A 154 -17.26 -17.33 -20.02
N ASP A 155 -18.07 -17.42 -21.07
CA ASP A 155 -18.77 -18.65 -21.45
C ASP A 155 -17.80 -19.79 -21.73
N ASN A 156 -16.68 -19.50 -22.39
CA ASN A 156 -15.65 -20.49 -22.64
C ASN A 156 -14.87 -20.86 -21.37
N MET A 157 -14.68 -19.94 -20.42
CA MET A 157 -14.12 -20.26 -19.11
C MET A 157 -15.01 -21.25 -18.35
N GLN A 158 -16.33 -21.10 -18.41
CA GLN A 158 -17.28 -21.95 -17.69
C GLN A 158 -17.28 -23.41 -18.17
N LYS A 159 -17.13 -23.67 -19.47
CA LYS A 159 -17.18 -25.02 -20.05
C LYS A 159 -16.18 -25.97 -19.37
N LEU A 160 -16.61 -27.15 -18.96
CA LEU A 160 -15.74 -28.16 -18.38
C LEU A 160 -15.14 -29.05 -19.49
N GLY A 161 -13.90 -28.78 -19.88
CA GLY A 161 -13.18 -29.52 -20.91
C GLY A 161 -11.73 -29.07 -21.02
N GLU A 162 -10.85 -29.91 -21.58
CA GLU A 162 -9.48 -29.48 -21.86
C GLU A 162 -9.51 -28.31 -22.85
N CYS A 163 -8.66 -27.31 -22.58
CA CYS A 163 -8.60 -26.09 -23.38
C CYS A 163 -7.14 -25.68 -23.55
N ARG A 164 -6.77 -25.42 -24.82
CA ARG A 164 -5.40 -25.05 -25.18
C ARG A 164 -5.16 -23.56 -24.95
N GLU A 165 -6.20 -22.76 -25.05
CA GLU A 165 -6.16 -21.32 -24.95
C GLU A 165 -6.09 -20.88 -23.47
N GLU A 166 -4.96 -20.29 -23.08
CA GLU A 166 -4.72 -19.77 -21.72
C GLU A 166 -5.82 -18.77 -21.28
N ALA A 167 -6.41 -18.01 -22.23
CA ALA A 167 -7.45 -17.02 -21.95
C ALA A 167 -8.80 -17.63 -21.52
N TYR A 168 -9.07 -18.89 -21.86
CA TYR A 168 -10.30 -19.58 -21.48
C TYR A 168 -10.10 -20.47 -20.25
N GLN A 169 -8.94 -20.45 -19.61
CA GLN A 169 -8.72 -21.15 -18.35
C GLN A 169 -9.39 -20.38 -17.21
N MET A 170 -10.04 -21.12 -16.30
CA MET A 170 -10.76 -20.55 -15.17
C MET A 170 -9.78 -19.89 -14.20
N THR A 171 -10.05 -18.65 -13.81
CA THR A 171 -9.22 -17.91 -12.85
C THR A 171 -9.72 -18.09 -11.41
N HIS A 172 -8.91 -17.65 -10.44
CA HIS A 172 -9.29 -17.65 -9.03
C HIS A 172 -10.54 -16.81 -8.73
N ASP A 173 -10.66 -15.64 -9.35
CA ASP A 173 -11.81 -14.77 -9.18
C ASP A 173 -13.01 -15.25 -10.02
N GLY A 174 -12.75 -15.92 -11.15
CA GLY A 174 -13.80 -16.54 -11.97
C GLY A 174 -14.54 -17.66 -11.24
N TYR A 175 -13.84 -18.60 -10.58
CA TYR A 175 -14.56 -19.65 -9.82
C TYR A 175 -15.20 -19.09 -8.55
N LEU A 176 -14.66 -17.99 -7.99
CA LEU A 176 -15.31 -17.28 -6.87
C LEU A 176 -16.62 -16.65 -7.34
N LYS A 177 -16.64 -16.06 -8.54
CA LYS A 177 -17.84 -15.54 -9.18
C LYS A 177 -18.87 -16.66 -9.40
N LEU A 178 -18.46 -17.81 -9.94
CA LEU A 178 -19.36 -18.97 -10.07
C LEU A 178 -19.92 -19.44 -8.73
N TRP A 179 -19.11 -19.41 -7.66
CA TRP A 179 -19.60 -19.74 -6.32
C TRP A 179 -20.61 -18.70 -5.84
N GLN A 180 -20.38 -17.41 -6.03
CA GLN A 180 -21.36 -16.36 -5.73
C GLN A 180 -22.68 -16.56 -6.50
N LEU A 181 -22.61 -16.83 -7.82
CA LEU A 181 -23.77 -17.08 -8.67
C LEU A 181 -24.55 -18.35 -8.27
N SER A 182 -23.89 -19.32 -7.64
CA SER A 182 -24.56 -20.52 -7.10
C SER A 182 -25.42 -20.25 -5.87
N LYS A 183 -25.39 -19.02 -5.32
CA LYS A 183 -26.15 -18.58 -4.14
C LYS A 183 -25.96 -19.54 -2.95
N PRO A 184 -24.73 -19.69 -2.45
CA PRO A 184 -24.39 -20.73 -1.50
C PRO A 184 -25.04 -20.45 -0.15
N LEU A 185 -25.47 -21.52 0.53
CA LEU A 185 -26.01 -21.46 1.89
C LEU A 185 -24.98 -21.99 2.88
N LEU A 186 -24.70 -21.21 3.92
CA LEU A 186 -23.76 -21.51 5.01
C LEU A 186 -24.54 -21.76 6.31
N ASP A 187 -25.55 -22.62 6.24
CA ASP A 187 -26.53 -22.93 7.30
C ASP A 187 -25.94 -23.58 8.55
N SER A 188 -24.77 -24.23 8.43
CA SER A 188 -24.06 -24.87 9.54
C SER A 188 -23.48 -23.92 10.61
N PHE A 189 -23.62 -22.60 10.45
CA PHE A 189 -23.02 -21.58 11.33
C PHE A 189 -24.05 -20.61 11.91
N ASP A 190 -23.92 -20.32 13.20
CA ASP A 190 -24.76 -19.36 13.93
C ASP A 190 -24.38 -17.90 13.65
N ALA A 191 -23.11 -17.64 13.34
CA ALA A 191 -22.66 -16.34 12.85
C ALA A 191 -21.37 -16.43 12.01
N ILE A 192 -21.15 -15.40 11.18
CA ILE A 192 -19.98 -15.24 10.33
C ILE A 192 -19.17 -14.03 10.80
N PHE A 193 -17.87 -14.22 11.02
CA PHE A 193 -16.91 -13.15 11.30
C PHE A 193 -16.12 -12.86 10.03
N VAL A 194 -16.26 -11.65 9.51
CA VAL A 194 -15.49 -11.16 8.36
C VAL A 194 -14.41 -10.22 8.85
N ASP A 195 -13.16 -10.66 8.75
CA ASP A 195 -11.98 -9.85 9.08
C ASP A 195 -11.43 -9.16 7.84
N GLU A 196 -10.80 -8.00 8.06
CA GLU A 196 -10.36 -7.08 7.01
C GLU A 196 -11.50 -6.73 6.03
N ALA A 197 -12.71 -6.51 6.56
CA ALA A 197 -13.93 -6.30 5.77
C ALA A 197 -13.85 -5.12 4.79
N GLN A 198 -12.96 -4.14 5.04
CA GLN A 198 -12.74 -3.04 4.11
C GLN A 198 -12.13 -3.48 2.75
N ASP A 199 -11.50 -4.65 2.69
CA ASP A 199 -10.91 -5.19 1.46
C ASP A 199 -11.85 -6.16 0.74
N CYS A 200 -13.12 -6.26 1.16
CA CYS A 200 -14.12 -7.10 0.52
C CYS A 200 -14.57 -6.58 -0.85
N THR A 201 -14.69 -7.48 -1.83
CA THR A 201 -15.37 -7.18 -3.10
C THR A 201 -16.89 -7.30 -2.92
N PRO A 202 -17.70 -6.57 -3.71
CA PRO A 202 -19.15 -6.74 -3.73
C PRO A 202 -19.62 -8.20 -3.91
N ALA A 203 -18.92 -9.00 -4.71
CA ALA A 203 -19.20 -10.43 -4.88
C ALA A 203 -19.11 -11.21 -3.56
N ILE A 204 -18.05 -10.97 -2.78
CA ILE A 204 -17.86 -11.58 -1.47
C ILE A 204 -18.93 -11.09 -0.49
N MET A 205 -19.23 -9.80 -0.52
CA MET A 205 -20.26 -9.21 0.33
C MET A 205 -21.65 -9.78 0.03
N ASN A 206 -21.97 -10.03 -1.24
CA ASN A 206 -23.22 -10.65 -1.66
C ASN A 206 -23.37 -12.07 -1.07
N ILE A 207 -22.29 -12.86 -1.06
CA ILE A 207 -22.28 -14.18 -0.40
C ILE A 207 -22.53 -14.04 1.10
N VAL A 208 -21.86 -13.13 1.80
CA VAL A 208 -21.99 -13.03 3.27
C VAL A 208 -23.35 -12.46 3.69
N LEU A 209 -23.82 -11.42 3.00
CA LEU A 209 -25.05 -10.72 3.39
C LEU A 209 -26.31 -11.54 3.10
N SER A 210 -26.27 -12.46 2.13
CA SER A 210 -27.37 -13.38 1.83
C SER A 210 -27.57 -14.49 2.86
N GLN A 211 -26.63 -14.68 3.79
CA GLN A 211 -26.75 -15.74 4.80
C GLN A 211 -27.83 -15.40 5.85
N PRO A 212 -28.57 -16.37 6.40
CA PRO A 212 -29.62 -16.08 7.39
C PRO A 212 -29.06 -15.77 8.79
N CYS A 213 -27.82 -16.17 9.08
CA CYS A 213 -27.19 -16.06 10.39
C CYS A 213 -26.69 -14.65 10.72
N GLY A 214 -26.19 -14.45 11.95
CA GLY A 214 -25.59 -13.18 12.36
C GLY A 214 -24.27 -12.89 11.65
N LYS A 215 -23.93 -11.60 11.45
CA LYS A 215 -22.65 -11.19 10.83
C LYS A 215 -21.91 -10.19 11.68
N ILE A 216 -20.61 -10.42 11.88
CA ILE A 216 -19.68 -9.43 12.44
C ILE A 216 -18.68 -9.04 11.36
N PHE A 217 -18.69 -7.77 10.97
CA PHE A 217 -17.67 -7.19 10.11
C PHE A 217 -16.66 -6.45 10.97
N VAL A 218 -15.39 -6.86 10.93
CA VAL A 218 -14.30 -6.18 11.62
C VAL A 218 -13.23 -5.76 10.62
N GLY A 219 -12.65 -4.59 10.85
CA GLY A 219 -11.59 -4.09 9.98
C GLY A 219 -11.25 -2.64 10.27
N ASP A 220 -10.24 -2.15 9.57
CA ASP A 220 -9.84 -0.74 9.62
C ASP A 220 -10.20 -0.08 8.28
N PRO A 221 -11.20 0.82 8.23
CA PRO A 221 -11.61 1.44 6.97
C PRO A 221 -10.49 2.27 6.32
N HIS A 222 -9.45 2.64 7.06
CA HIS A 222 -8.32 3.42 6.56
C HIS A 222 -7.10 2.55 6.19
N GLN A 223 -7.22 1.23 6.28
CA GLN A 223 -6.23 0.27 5.76
C GLN A 223 -6.70 -0.43 4.49
N GLN A 224 -7.66 0.14 3.76
CA GLN A 224 -8.08 -0.39 2.47
C GLN A 224 -7.01 -0.09 1.41
N ILE A 225 -6.37 -1.13 0.88
CA ILE A 225 -5.30 -1.00 -0.13
C ILE A 225 -5.46 -1.96 -1.31
N TYR A 226 -6.60 -2.65 -1.40
CA TYR A 226 -6.91 -3.60 -2.49
C TYR A 226 -8.00 -3.09 -3.46
N THR A 227 -8.25 -1.78 -3.52
CA THR A 227 -9.22 -1.15 -4.44
C THR A 227 -8.97 -1.52 -5.91
N PHE A 228 -7.71 -1.73 -6.30
CA PHE A 228 -7.35 -2.17 -7.66
C PHE A 228 -7.93 -3.55 -8.05
N ARG A 229 -8.35 -4.36 -7.07
CA ARG A 229 -9.05 -5.64 -7.24
C ARG A 229 -10.58 -5.50 -7.22
N GLY A 230 -11.13 -4.29 -7.20
CA GLY A 230 -12.56 -4.04 -7.07
C GLY A 230 -13.08 -4.16 -5.64
N ALA A 231 -12.21 -4.09 -4.63
CA ALA A 231 -12.62 -4.02 -3.23
C ALA A 231 -13.38 -2.71 -2.97
N VAL A 232 -14.47 -2.80 -2.22
CA VAL A 232 -15.29 -1.67 -1.77
C VAL A 232 -15.32 -1.71 -0.26
N ASN A 233 -15.21 -0.55 0.39
CA ASN A 233 -15.10 -0.49 1.84
C ASN A 233 -16.43 -0.88 2.52
N ALA A 234 -16.60 -2.17 2.79
CA ALA A 234 -17.83 -2.74 3.33
C ALA A 234 -18.19 -2.15 4.69
N LEU A 235 -17.19 -1.70 5.45
CA LEU A 235 -17.37 -1.06 6.74
C LEU A 235 -18.15 0.26 6.63
N PHE A 236 -18.14 0.93 5.48
CA PHE A 236 -18.98 2.11 5.24
C PHE A 236 -20.31 1.78 4.57
N THR A 237 -20.33 0.85 3.61
CA THR A 237 -21.51 0.64 2.75
C THR A 237 -22.58 -0.29 3.33
N VAL A 238 -22.21 -1.25 4.19
CA VAL A 238 -23.16 -2.26 4.67
C VAL A 238 -24.16 -1.68 5.70
N PRO A 239 -25.48 -1.90 5.59
CA PRO A 239 -26.41 -1.58 6.67
C PRO A 239 -26.05 -2.35 7.94
N HIS A 240 -26.17 -1.73 9.11
CA HIS A 240 -25.79 -2.35 10.38
C HIS A 240 -26.85 -2.10 11.44
N THR A 241 -26.92 -3.03 12.39
CA THR A 241 -27.71 -2.89 13.61
C THR A 241 -26.90 -2.20 14.71
N HIS A 242 -25.60 -2.49 14.78
CA HIS A 242 -24.70 -1.97 15.81
C HIS A 242 -23.34 -1.63 15.21
N VAL A 243 -22.73 -0.54 15.68
CA VAL A 243 -21.34 -0.16 15.38
C VAL A 243 -20.59 0.05 16.67
N PHE A 244 -19.42 -0.58 16.75
CA PHE A 244 -18.44 -0.38 17.82
C PHE A 244 -17.14 0.16 17.25
N TYR A 245 -16.38 0.88 18.07
CA TYR A 245 -15.08 1.43 17.71
C TYR A 245 -14.00 0.87 18.64
N LEU A 246 -12.91 0.38 18.06
CA LEU A 246 -11.69 0.06 18.79
C LEU A 246 -10.64 1.10 18.43
N THR A 247 -10.29 1.96 19.39
CA THR A 247 -9.45 3.15 19.18
C THR A 247 -8.06 3.04 19.78
N GLN A 248 -7.90 2.30 20.88
CA GLN A 248 -6.62 2.17 21.59
C GLN A 248 -5.77 1.04 21.02
N SER A 249 -4.57 1.38 20.54
CA SER A 249 -3.60 0.43 19.99
C SER A 249 -2.85 -0.30 21.10
N PHE A 250 -2.75 -1.61 20.99
CA PHE A 250 -1.87 -2.48 21.79
C PHE A 250 -0.53 -2.76 21.08
N ARG A 251 -0.31 -2.16 19.90
CA ARG A 251 0.89 -2.39 19.09
C ARG A 251 2.00 -1.37 19.36
N PHE A 252 1.62 -0.10 19.50
CA PHE A 252 2.56 1.02 19.56
C PHE A 252 2.10 2.10 20.53
N GLY A 253 3.04 2.94 20.94
CA GLY A 253 2.85 4.05 21.85
C GLY A 253 2.28 5.32 21.23
N VAL A 254 2.22 6.37 22.05
CA VAL A 254 1.59 7.66 21.72
C VAL A 254 2.23 8.37 20.54
N GLU A 255 3.56 8.32 20.37
CA GLU A 255 4.24 9.04 19.29
C GLU A 255 3.87 8.49 17.92
N ILE A 256 3.92 7.16 17.73
CA ILE A 256 3.54 6.52 16.46
C ILE A 256 2.05 6.68 16.21
N ALA A 257 1.23 6.56 17.26
CA ALA A 257 -0.22 6.78 17.16
C ALA A 257 -0.55 8.20 16.69
N TYR A 258 0.18 9.20 17.20
CA TYR A 258 0.01 10.59 16.79
C TYR A 258 0.33 10.79 15.31
N VAL A 259 1.39 10.18 14.79
CA VAL A 259 1.71 10.23 13.35
C VAL A 259 0.58 9.59 12.53
N GLY A 260 0.13 8.40 12.92
CA GLY A 260 -0.99 7.72 12.26
C GLY A 260 -2.28 8.53 12.29
N ALA A 261 -2.64 9.08 13.45
CA ALA A 261 -3.83 9.91 13.63
C ALA A 261 -3.75 11.21 12.82
N THR A 262 -2.56 11.80 12.70
CA THR A 262 -2.36 13.03 11.90
C THR A 262 -2.58 12.79 10.42
N ILE A 263 -2.12 11.64 9.89
CA ILE A 263 -2.42 11.25 8.50
C ILE A 263 -3.95 11.14 8.30
N LEU A 264 -4.66 10.53 9.26
CA LEU A 264 -6.12 10.39 9.17
C LEU A 264 -6.85 11.74 9.24
N ASP A 265 -6.43 12.64 10.11
CA ASP A 265 -7.06 13.95 10.26
C ASP A 265 -6.76 14.88 9.06
N VAL A 266 -5.47 15.10 8.79
CA VAL A 266 -5.03 16.07 7.78
C VAL A 266 -5.31 15.56 6.37
N CYS A 267 -4.98 14.30 6.08
CA CYS A 267 -5.03 13.78 4.72
C CYS A 267 -6.37 13.14 4.37
N LYS A 268 -7.11 12.64 5.37
CA LYS A 268 -8.38 11.95 5.17
C LYS A 268 -9.59 12.62 5.81
N ARG A 269 -9.41 13.75 6.52
CA ARG A 269 -10.48 14.51 7.20
C ARG A 269 -11.27 13.67 8.21
N VAL A 270 -10.65 12.63 8.76
CA VAL A 270 -11.26 11.76 9.78
C VAL A 270 -11.14 12.43 11.13
N ARG A 271 -12.00 13.42 11.37
CA ARG A 271 -12.01 14.23 12.59
C ARG A 271 -12.75 13.52 13.72
N LYS A 272 -12.28 13.69 14.96
CA LYS A 272 -12.93 13.21 16.20
C LYS A 272 -13.01 11.69 16.38
N LYS A 273 -12.36 10.90 15.51
CA LYS A 273 -12.19 9.46 15.69
C LYS A 273 -10.69 9.18 15.71
N THR A 274 -10.14 9.00 16.90
CA THR A 274 -8.69 9.05 17.07
C THR A 274 -8.13 7.65 17.32
N LEU A 275 -7.13 7.27 16.53
CA LEU A 275 -6.20 6.21 16.89
C LEU A 275 -5.40 6.67 18.12
N VAL A 276 -5.55 5.98 19.24
CA VAL A 276 -4.87 6.29 20.49
C VAL A 276 -3.75 5.29 20.71
N GLY A 277 -2.56 5.78 21.09
CA GLY A 277 -1.44 4.92 21.44
C GLY A 277 -1.66 4.18 22.75
N GLY A 278 -1.10 2.98 22.87
CA GLY A 278 -1.05 2.26 24.14
C GLY A 278 0.00 2.82 25.08
N ASN A 279 0.20 2.16 26.22
CA ASN A 279 1.20 2.54 27.23
C ASN A 279 2.63 2.10 26.86
N HIS A 280 2.86 1.63 25.63
CA HIS A 280 4.17 1.20 25.17
C HIS A 280 5.06 2.42 24.89
N GLN A 281 6.37 2.31 25.20
CA GLN A 281 7.33 3.29 24.73
C GLN A 281 7.52 3.14 23.22
N SER A 282 7.31 4.22 22.48
CA SER A 282 7.59 4.29 21.05
C SER A 282 8.35 5.57 20.69
N GLY A 283 9.23 5.49 19.69
CA GLY A 283 10.06 6.60 19.24
C GLY A 283 9.85 6.93 17.76
N ILE A 284 9.86 8.22 17.40
CA ILE A 284 9.80 8.69 16.00
C ILE A 284 11.03 9.52 15.56
N ARG A 285 12.07 9.60 16.40
CA ARG A 285 13.20 10.54 16.24
C ARG A 285 14.45 9.95 15.58
N GLY A 286 14.39 8.71 15.10
CA GLY A 286 15.48 8.05 14.37
C GLY A 286 16.13 6.87 15.09
N ASP A 287 15.75 6.59 16.34
CA ASP A 287 16.23 5.42 17.07
C ASP A 287 15.80 4.12 16.38
N THR A 288 16.66 3.10 16.43
CA THR A 288 16.34 1.75 15.96
C THR A 288 16.33 0.77 17.12
N LYS A 289 15.35 -0.13 17.12
CA LYS A 289 15.23 -1.23 18.08
C LYS A 289 14.82 -2.50 17.34
N GLY A 290 15.51 -3.60 17.61
CA GLY A 290 15.22 -4.89 17.00
C GLY A 290 15.35 -4.87 15.46
N GLN A 291 14.54 -5.69 14.79
CA GLN A 291 14.52 -5.79 13.33
C GLN A 291 14.07 -4.49 12.68
N VAL A 292 14.76 -4.10 11.59
CA VAL A 292 14.44 -2.90 10.81
C VAL A 292 13.75 -3.28 9.51
N ALA A 293 12.48 -2.91 9.38
CA ALA A 293 11.72 -3.12 8.15
C ALA A 293 11.76 -1.87 7.25
N LEU A 294 12.31 -2.02 6.04
CA LEU A 294 12.31 -1.00 4.99
C LEU A 294 11.04 -1.18 4.13
N LEU A 295 10.06 -0.29 4.31
CA LEU A 295 8.77 -0.39 3.64
C LEU A 295 8.63 0.65 2.53
N SER A 296 8.36 0.16 1.32
CA SER A 296 8.18 0.98 0.11
C SER A 296 6.76 0.91 -0.44
N ARG A 297 6.45 1.84 -1.35
CA ARG A 297 5.30 1.72 -2.26
C ARG A 297 5.62 0.69 -3.36
N THR A 298 6.77 0.77 -4.01
CA THR A 298 7.08 0.06 -5.26
C THR A 298 8.14 -1.03 -5.11
N ASN A 299 8.06 -2.08 -5.94
CA ASN A 299 9.09 -3.13 -5.99
C ASN A 299 10.46 -2.60 -6.48
N ALA A 300 10.47 -1.57 -7.33
CA ALA A 300 11.70 -0.93 -7.80
C ALA A 300 12.50 -0.34 -6.62
N THR A 301 11.82 0.39 -5.74
CA THR A 301 12.44 0.93 -4.52
C THR A 301 12.89 -0.16 -3.55
N VAL A 302 12.16 -1.29 -3.43
CA VAL A 302 12.65 -2.45 -2.66
C VAL A 302 13.97 -2.98 -3.24
N PHE A 303 14.08 -3.08 -4.57
CA PHE A 303 15.30 -3.53 -5.22
C PHE A 303 16.45 -2.54 -4.98
N ASP A 304 16.18 -1.23 -5.14
CA ASP A 304 17.16 -0.17 -4.89
C ASP A 304 17.72 -0.24 -3.47
N GLU A 305 16.85 -0.41 -2.47
CA GLU A 305 17.27 -0.55 -1.08
C GLU A 305 17.99 -1.88 -0.81
N ALA A 306 17.56 -2.98 -1.44
CA ALA A 306 18.26 -4.27 -1.34
C ALA A 306 19.69 -4.16 -1.87
N VAL A 307 19.88 -3.48 -3.01
CA VAL A 307 21.22 -3.16 -3.53
C VAL A 307 21.98 -2.32 -2.51
N ARG A 308 21.40 -1.23 -2.03
CA ARG A 308 22.06 -0.30 -1.09
C ARG A 308 22.55 -0.97 0.19
N VAL A 309 21.74 -1.83 0.82
CA VAL A 309 22.12 -2.47 2.10
C VAL A 309 23.01 -3.69 1.93
N THR A 310 23.07 -4.27 0.72
CA THR A 310 23.99 -5.37 0.40
C THR A 310 25.27 -4.88 -0.28
N GLU A 311 25.41 -3.58 -0.49
CA GLU A 311 26.61 -2.96 -1.06
C GLU A 311 27.59 -2.53 0.03
N GLY A 312 28.90 -2.74 -0.22
CA GLY A 312 29.98 -2.42 0.71
C GLY A 312 30.80 -3.66 1.12
N GLU A 313 31.78 -3.45 2.00
CA GLU A 313 32.69 -4.49 2.49
C GLU A 313 32.01 -5.48 3.46
N ALA A 314 30.95 -5.03 4.14
CA ALA A 314 30.14 -5.83 5.06
C ALA A 314 28.66 -5.82 4.60
N PRO A 315 28.26 -6.72 3.69
CA PRO A 315 26.88 -6.79 3.21
C PRO A 315 25.93 -7.25 4.32
N ALA A 316 24.80 -6.55 4.48
CA ALA A 316 23.82 -6.89 5.51
C ALA A 316 23.02 -8.14 5.13
N ARG A 317 22.63 -8.94 6.14
CA ARG A 317 21.66 -10.03 5.96
C ARG A 317 20.27 -9.45 5.77
N ILE A 318 19.62 -9.82 4.68
CA ILE A 318 18.31 -9.29 4.30
C ILE A 318 17.23 -10.35 4.26
N HIS A 319 15.99 -9.98 4.52
CA HIS A 319 14.82 -10.80 4.25
C HIS A 319 13.86 -10.05 3.33
N LEU A 320 13.48 -10.67 2.21
CA LEU A 320 12.48 -10.09 1.31
C LEU A 320 11.09 -10.60 1.71
N ILE A 321 10.16 -9.69 2.02
CA ILE A 321 8.80 -10.09 2.41
C ILE A 321 8.13 -10.88 1.27
N GLY A 322 7.72 -12.11 1.58
CA GLY A 322 7.16 -13.06 0.62
C GLY A 322 8.21 -13.92 -0.11
N GLY A 323 9.49 -13.72 0.16
CA GLY A 323 10.62 -14.48 -0.37
C GLY A 323 11.08 -14.07 -1.77
N ILE A 324 12.31 -14.48 -2.13
CA ILE A 324 12.95 -14.19 -3.43
C ILE A 324 12.08 -14.60 -4.62
N LYS A 325 11.48 -15.79 -4.57
CA LYS A 325 10.65 -16.31 -5.66
C LYS A 325 9.44 -15.43 -5.94
N SER A 326 8.78 -14.93 -4.88
CA SER A 326 7.65 -14.00 -5.00
C SER A 326 8.07 -12.60 -5.44
N PHE A 327 9.30 -12.18 -5.15
CA PHE A 327 9.85 -10.92 -5.64
C PHE A 327 10.10 -10.98 -7.15
N GLY A 328 10.52 -12.15 -7.65
CA GLY A 328 10.70 -12.40 -9.07
C GLY A 328 12.03 -11.86 -9.60
N LEU A 329 13.13 -12.08 -8.85
CA LEU A 329 14.49 -11.76 -9.31
C LEU A 329 14.83 -12.46 -10.63
N ASP A 330 14.40 -13.72 -10.81
CA ASP A 330 14.57 -14.44 -12.09
C ASP A 330 13.95 -13.69 -13.26
N ARG A 331 12.79 -13.02 -13.06
CA ARG A 331 12.16 -12.22 -14.11
C ARG A 331 12.96 -10.97 -14.45
N ILE A 332 13.63 -10.36 -13.48
CA ILE A 332 14.53 -9.21 -13.72
C ILE A 332 15.71 -9.67 -14.58
N VAL A 333 16.29 -10.83 -14.26
CA VAL A 333 17.37 -11.43 -15.07
C VAL A 333 16.87 -11.75 -16.48
N ASP A 334 15.70 -12.37 -16.62
CA ASP A 334 15.12 -12.69 -17.94
C ASP A 334 14.87 -11.45 -18.80
N ILE A 335 14.39 -10.35 -18.20
CA ILE A 335 14.22 -9.06 -18.90
C ILE A 335 15.58 -8.48 -19.29
N TRP A 336 16.59 -8.57 -18.41
CA TRP A 336 17.95 -8.14 -18.73
C TRP A 336 18.58 -8.97 -19.86
N ILE A 337 18.36 -10.29 -19.88
CA ILE A 337 18.80 -11.15 -21.00
C ILE A 337 18.11 -10.69 -22.28
N LEU A 338 16.80 -10.40 -22.26
CA LEU A 338 16.06 -9.90 -23.43
C LEU A 338 16.60 -8.57 -23.95
N LEU A 339 17.15 -7.72 -23.08
CA LEU A 339 17.80 -6.46 -23.44
C LEU A 339 19.14 -6.68 -24.18
N GLN A 340 19.85 -7.80 -23.95
CA GLN A 340 21.15 -8.04 -24.56
C GLN A 340 21.05 -8.36 -26.06
N PRO A 341 22.03 -7.92 -26.88
CA PRO A 341 22.11 -8.29 -28.29
C PRO A 341 22.11 -9.80 -28.50
N GLU A 342 21.57 -10.27 -29.63
CA GLU A 342 21.50 -11.70 -29.94
C GLU A 342 22.87 -12.39 -29.94
N GLU A 343 23.89 -11.72 -30.49
CA GLU A 343 25.26 -12.22 -30.52
C GLU A 343 25.85 -12.40 -29.11
N GLU A 344 25.56 -11.46 -28.19
CA GLU A 344 26.02 -11.56 -26.81
C GLU A 344 25.30 -12.70 -26.07
N ARG A 345 23.98 -12.85 -26.30
CA ARG A 345 23.21 -13.96 -25.73
C ARG A 345 23.75 -15.32 -26.15
N LYS A 346 24.08 -15.49 -27.45
CA LYS A 346 24.68 -16.72 -27.98
C LYS A 346 26.07 -16.94 -27.40
N LYS A 347 26.93 -15.92 -27.42
CA LYS A 347 28.32 -15.99 -26.90
C LYS A 347 28.38 -16.40 -25.42
N ARG A 348 27.47 -15.87 -24.61
CA ARG A 348 27.40 -16.12 -23.16
C ARG A 348 26.46 -17.27 -22.78
N ASN A 349 25.86 -17.94 -23.76
CA ASN A 349 24.87 -19.00 -23.57
C ASN A 349 23.73 -18.61 -22.61
N LEU A 350 23.20 -17.39 -22.76
CA LEU A 350 22.15 -16.86 -21.89
C LEU A 350 20.77 -17.36 -22.33
N PHE A 351 20.00 -17.89 -21.38
CA PHE A 351 18.69 -18.47 -21.64
C PHE A 351 17.60 -17.84 -20.77
N ILE A 352 16.52 -17.39 -21.41
CA ILE A 352 15.35 -16.80 -20.75
C ILE A 352 14.45 -17.92 -20.20
N LYS A 353 14.26 -17.99 -18.89
CA LYS A 353 13.46 -19.05 -18.23
C LYS A 353 11.96 -18.83 -18.38
N ASP A 354 11.49 -17.60 -18.16
CA ASP A 354 10.09 -17.23 -18.23
C ASP A 354 9.54 -17.39 -19.66
N ARG A 355 8.50 -18.23 -19.79
CA ARG A 355 7.91 -18.55 -21.10
C ARG A 355 7.29 -17.33 -21.78
N PHE A 356 6.73 -16.42 -21.00
CA PHE A 356 6.09 -15.22 -21.52
C PHE A 356 7.15 -14.24 -22.05
N ILE A 357 8.23 -14.00 -21.30
CA ILE A 357 9.35 -13.14 -21.75
C ILE A 357 10.03 -13.75 -22.98
N ARG A 358 10.23 -15.08 -23.01
CA ARG A 358 10.88 -15.78 -24.14
C ARG A 358 10.13 -15.57 -25.47
N ARG A 359 8.80 -15.43 -25.46
CA ARG A 359 7.99 -15.19 -26.68
C ARG A 359 8.39 -13.90 -27.41
N TRP A 360 9.05 -12.95 -26.74
CA TRP A 360 9.48 -11.69 -27.34
C TRP A 360 10.82 -11.78 -28.08
N VAL A 361 11.59 -12.86 -27.89
CA VAL A 361 12.89 -13.07 -28.55
C VAL A 361 12.77 -13.07 -30.07
N HIS A 362 11.75 -13.75 -30.61
CA HIS A 362 11.54 -13.90 -32.07
C HIS A 362 10.57 -12.88 -32.66
N LYS A 363 10.14 -11.89 -31.87
CA LYS A 363 9.23 -10.83 -32.32
C LYS A 363 10.04 -9.54 -32.52
N GLU A 364 9.95 -8.64 -31.56
CA GLU A 364 10.58 -7.32 -31.58
C GLU A 364 11.57 -7.13 -30.42
N GLY A 365 11.94 -8.22 -29.74
CA GLY A 365 12.87 -8.18 -28.61
C GLY A 365 12.38 -7.31 -27.46
N PHE A 366 13.32 -6.64 -26.80
CA PHE A 366 13.06 -5.78 -25.64
C PHE A 366 12.18 -4.56 -25.97
N SER A 367 12.31 -3.96 -27.16
CA SER A 367 11.52 -2.78 -27.52
C SER A 367 10.04 -3.09 -27.66
N GLY A 368 9.68 -4.20 -28.30
CA GLY A 368 8.29 -4.67 -28.37
C GLY A 368 7.75 -5.08 -27.01
N PHE A 369 8.57 -5.72 -26.17
CA PHE A 369 8.20 -6.06 -24.80
C PHE A 369 7.88 -4.80 -23.97
N LYS A 370 8.75 -3.78 -24.03
CA LYS A 370 8.52 -2.49 -23.36
C LYS A 370 7.25 -1.82 -23.85
N ARG A 371 7.02 -1.79 -25.17
CA ARG A 371 5.78 -1.23 -25.76
C ARG A 371 4.54 -1.97 -25.27
N TYR A 372 4.56 -3.31 -25.21
CA TYR A 372 3.48 -4.09 -24.62
C TYR A 372 3.22 -3.72 -23.17
N VAL A 373 4.26 -3.66 -22.33
CA VAL A 373 4.13 -3.38 -20.89
C VAL A 373 3.51 -2.01 -20.67
N THR A 374 3.93 -1.00 -21.43
CA THR A 374 3.35 0.35 -21.39
C THR A 374 1.89 0.35 -21.84
N THR A 375 1.55 -0.28 -22.97
CA THR A 375 0.18 -0.33 -23.49
C THR A 375 -0.77 -1.13 -22.58
N ALA A 376 -0.28 -2.22 -22.00
CA ALA A 376 -1.03 -3.04 -21.04
C ALA A 376 -1.15 -2.36 -19.66
N GLU A 377 -0.35 -1.32 -19.39
CA GLU A 377 -0.19 -0.66 -18.08
C GLU A 377 0.15 -1.66 -16.97
N ASP A 378 1.04 -2.61 -17.27
CA ASP A 378 1.52 -3.58 -16.29
C ASP A 378 2.59 -2.92 -15.40
N LYS A 379 2.13 -2.30 -14.32
CA LYS A 379 2.99 -1.61 -13.34
C LYS A 379 4.06 -2.51 -12.70
N GLU A 380 3.84 -3.82 -12.63
CA GLU A 380 4.82 -4.74 -12.06
C GLU A 380 5.99 -4.95 -13.03
N LEU A 381 5.68 -5.23 -14.30
CA LEU A 381 6.70 -5.37 -15.34
C LEU A 381 7.38 -4.04 -15.65
N GLU A 382 6.66 -2.93 -15.60
CA GLU A 382 7.22 -1.59 -15.79
C GLU A 382 8.28 -1.27 -14.71
N ALA A 383 7.99 -1.59 -13.45
CA ALA A 383 8.97 -1.44 -12.36
C ALA A 383 10.21 -2.32 -12.57
N LYS A 384 10.05 -3.54 -13.08
CA LYS A 384 11.18 -4.44 -13.39
C LYS A 384 12.00 -3.94 -14.57
N ILE A 385 11.37 -3.40 -15.61
CA ILE A 385 12.04 -2.75 -16.74
C ILE A 385 12.86 -1.56 -16.23
N ALA A 386 12.29 -0.70 -15.38
CA ALA A 386 13.00 0.45 -14.82
C ALA A 386 14.26 0.03 -14.04
N VAL A 387 14.18 -1.06 -13.26
CA VAL A 387 15.36 -1.64 -12.56
C VAL A 387 16.41 -2.11 -13.57
N VAL A 388 16.01 -2.86 -14.60
CA VAL A 388 16.94 -3.36 -15.64
C VAL A 388 17.61 -2.20 -16.39
N GLU A 389 16.86 -1.16 -16.75
CA GLU A 389 17.41 0.01 -17.45
C GLU A 389 18.36 0.82 -16.56
N LYS A 390 18.04 0.93 -15.25
CA LYS A 390 18.87 1.67 -14.28
C LYS A 390 20.21 1.01 -14.00
N TYR A 391 20.23 -0.30 -13.75
CA TYR A 391 21.44 -1.01 -13.34
C TYR A 391 22.16 -1.73 -14.48
N ASN A 392 21.44 -2.01 -15.58
CA ASN A 392 21.94 -2.58 -16.83
C ASN A 392 22.97 -3.71 -16.63
N ILE A 393 24.25 -3.45 -16.90
CA ILE A 393 25.35 -4.42 -16.86
C ILE A 393 25.50 -5.07 -15.47
N ARG A 394 25.11 -4.37 -14.39
CA ARG A 394 25.23 -4.86 -13.02
C ARG A 394 24.13 -5.85 -12.61
N ILE A 395 23.06 -6.00 -13.39
CA ILE A 395 21.90 -6.82 -12.99
C ILE A 395 22.27 -8.26 -12.57
N PRO A 396 23.07 -9.03 -13.33
CA PRO A 396 23.40 -10.41 -12.94
C PRO A 396 24.12 -10.47 -11.58
N GLU A 397 25.08 -9.57 -11.38
CA GLU A 397 25.90 -9.46 -10.17
C GLU A 397 25.05 -9.07 -8.96
N LEU A 398 24.20 -8.05 -9.12
CA LEU A 398 23.31 -7.57 -8.05
C LEU A 398 22.27 -8.61 -7.65
N VAL A 399 21.68 -9.32 -8.62
CA VAL A 399 20.69 -10.38 -8.32
C VAL A 399 21.35 -11.54 -7.59
N GLU A 400 22.54 -11.96 -8.01
CA GLU A 400 23.30 -13.01 -7.32
C GLU A 400 23.65 -12.59 -5.89
N ARG A 401 24.12 -11.35 -5.71
CA ARG A 401 24.47 -10.78 -4.40
C ARG A 401 23.28 -10.73 -3.46
N ILE A 402 22.14 -10.19 -3.92
CA ILE A 402 20.88 -10.14 -3.16
C ILE A 402 20.45 -11.56 -2.78
N GLY A 403 20.59 -12.52 -3.70
CA GLY A 403 20.33 -13.93 -3.45
C GLY A 403 21.20 -14.52 -2.34
N LYS A 404 22.50 -14.22 -2.32
CA LYS A 404 23.45 -14.68 -1.28
C LYS A 404 23.20 -14.04 0.09
N CYS A 405 22.81 -12.77 0.12
CA CYS A 405 22.55 -12.05 1.38
C CYS A 405 21.17 -12.36 1.98
N HIS A 406 20.29 -13.02 1.22
CA HIS A 406 18.94 -13.32 1.66
C HIS A 406 18.90 -14.48 2.65
N VAL A 407 18.20 -14.27 3.77
CA VAL A 407 17.89 -15.29 4.77
C VAL A 407 16.40 -15.61 4.75
N GLU A 408 16.04 -16.90 4.82
CA GLU A 408 14.64 -17.33 4.85
C GLU A 408 13.97 -17.03 6.18
N ASP A 409 14.71 -17.20 7.27
CA ASP A 409 14.24 -16.91 8.62
C ASP A 409 14.44 -15.43 8.94
N VAL A 410 13.32 -14.78 9.28
CA VAL A 410 13.23 -13.35 9.59
C VAL A 410 14.05 -13.00 10.82
N ASP A 411 14.20 -13.92 11.77
CA ASP A 411 14.89 -13.68 13.05
C ASP A 411 16.40 -13.45 12.88
N PHE A 412 16.99 -13.92 11.78
CA PHE A 412 18.40 -13.71 11.45
C PHE A 412 18.66 -12.51 10.52
N ALA A 413 17.59 -11.85 10.05
CA ALA A 413 17.68 -10.72 9.14
C ALA A 413 17.98 -9.43 9.90
N GLU A 414 18.93 -8.64 9.38
CA GLU A 414 19.20 -7.29 9.87
C GLU A 414 18.19 -6.30 9.29
N TYR A 415 17.89 -6.46 7.99
CA TYR A 415 16.88 -5.68 7.29
C TYR A 415 15.80 -6.57 6.68
N ILE A 416 14.55 -6.16 6.86
CA ILE A 416 13.39 -6.78 6.23
C ILE A 416 12.89 -5.81 5.16
N LEU A 417 12.88 -6.20 3.89
CA LEU A 417 12.49 -5.31 2.81
C LEU A 417 11.23 -5.80 2.12
N GLY A 418 10.33 -4.87 1.80
CA GLY A 418 9.15 -5.19 1.01
C GLY A 418 8.24 -4.01 0.78
N THR A 419 7.25 -4.22 -0.09
CA THR A 419 6.21 -3.23 -0.30
C THR A 419 5.18 -3.28 0.82
N VAL A 420 4.51 -2.17 1.08
CA VAL A 420 3.42 -2.08 2.07
C VAL A 420 2.32 -3.10 1.79
N HIS A 421 2.02 -3.38 0.53
CA HIS A 421 1.05 -4.40 0.13
C HIS A 421 1.40 -5.80 0.65
N LYS A 422 2.70 -6.17 0.64
CA LYS A 422 3.17 -7.44 1.18
C LYS A 422 3.33 -7.40 2.70
N ALA A 423 3.63 -6.23 3.27
CA ALA A 423 3.77 -6.03 4.70
C ALA A 423 2.44 -5.93 5.46
N LYS A 424 1.31 -5.74 4.78
CA LYS A 424 -0.02 -5.68 5.42
C LYS A 424 -0.32 -7.00 6.15
N GLY A 425 -0.68 -6.88 7.42
CA GLY A 425 -0.88 -8.02 8.33
C GLY A 425 0.39 -8.46 9.09
N LEU A 426 1.56 -7.95 8.72
CA LEU A 426 2.79 -8.10 9.49
C LEU A 426 3.00 -6.89 10.40
N GLU A 427 3.96 -7.00 11.31
CA GLU A 427 4.31 -5.97 12.29
C GLU A 427 5.81 -6.07 12.60
N PHE A 428 6.48 -4.95 12.80
CA PHE A 428 7.95 -4.90 12.97
C PHE A 428 8.34 -4.01 14.13
N ASP A 429 9.45 -4.33 14.80
CA ASP A 429 9.96 -3.53 15.91
C ASP A 429 10.30 -2.11 15.46
N THR A 430 11.07 -1.99 14.38
CA THR A 430 11.35 -0.71 13.72
C THR A 430 10.83 -0.72 12.30
N VAL A 431 10.11 0.34 11.89
CA VAL A 431 9.75 0.56 10.50
C VAL A 431 10.42 1.82 9.99
N HIS A 432 11.04 1.68 8.84
CA HIS A 432 11.59 2.76 8.05
C HIS A 432 10.70 2.94 6.81
N VAL A 433 9.98 4.05 6.77
CA VAL A 433 9.16 4.42 5.61
C VAL A 433 10.06 5.07 4.56
N LEU A 434 10.09 4.53 3.35
CA LEU A 434 10.93 5.05 2.27
C LEU A 434 10.29 6.25 1.58
N ASP A 435 11.04 6.93 0.70
CA ASP A 435 10.62 8.21 0.10
C ASP A 435 9.73 8.09 -1.16
N ASP A 436 9.23 6.88 -1.50
CA ASP A 436 8.46 6.60 -2.72
C ASP A 436 6.93 6.66 -2.56
N PHE A 437 6.45 7.27 -1.47
CA PHE A 437 5.02 7.56 -1.21
C PHE A 437 4.64 8.98 -1.66
N VAL A 438 3.36 9.34 -1.46
CA VAL A 438 2.88 10.71 -1.68
C VAL A 438 3.70 11.72 -0.86
N LYS A 439 4.03 12.83 -1.52
CA LYS A 439 4.91 13.85 -0.98
C LYS A 439 4.15 15.12 -0.66
N VAL A 440 4.34 15.61 0.57
CA VAL A 440 4.02 16.97 0.95
C VAL A 440 5.29 17.81 0.75
N PRO A 441 5.27 18.81 -0.15
CA PRO A 441 6.48 19.45 -0.67
C PRO A 441 7.24 20.26 0.37
N CYS A 442 6.54 20.88 1.32
CA CYS A 442 7.14 21.72 2.34
C CYS A 442 6.27 21.78 3.61
N ALA A 443 6.81 22.39 4.66
CA ALA A 443 6.10 22.61 5.92
C ALA A 443 4.94 23.62 5.75
N ARG A 444 3.94 23.52 6.64
CA ARG A 444 2.69 24.32 6.58
C ARG A 444 2.91 25.82 6.37
N HIS A 445 3.86 26.43 7.08
CA HIS A 445 4.12 27.87 7.00
C HIS A 445 4.67 28.34 5.64
N ASN A 446 5.20 27.41 4.84
CA ASN A 446 5.71 27.67 3.50
C ASN A 446 4.70 27.32 2.40
N LEU A 447 3.57 26.68 2.73
CA LEU A 447 2.57 26.27 1.73
C LEU A 447 1.93 27.44 0.98
N ALA A 448 1.86 28.63 1.59
CA ALA A 448 1.35 29.83 0.91
C ALA A 448 2.17 30.19 -0.34
N GLN A 449 3.43 29.75 -0.41
CA GLN A 449 4.28 29.92 -1.59
C GLN A 449 3.97 28.90 -2.71
N LEU A 450 3.16 27.87 -2.43
CA LEU A 450 2.76 26.81 -3.36
C LEU A 450 1.23 26.72 -3.46
N PRO A 451 0.54 27.70 -4.06
CA PRO A 451 -0.92 27.78 -4.06
C PRO A 451 -1.62 26.63 -4.79
N HIS A 452 -0.91 25.92 -5.67
CA HIS A 452 -1.43 24.79 -6.45
C HIS A 452 -1.42 23.46 -5.67
N PHE A 453 -0.67 23.35 -4.57
CA PHE A 453 -0.63 22.12 -3.79
C PHE A 453 -1.92 21.95 -2.97
N ARG A 454 -2.61 20.83 -3.20
CA ARG A 454 -3.79 20.41 -2.43
C ARG A 454 -3.63 18.96 -2.03
N VAL A 455 -3.89 18.66 -0.77
CA VAL A 455 -3.80 17.28 -0.24
C VAL A 455 -4.85 16.37 -0.90
N GLU A 456 -5.97 16.96 -1.32
CA GLU A 456 -7.09 16.29 -1.99
C GLU A 456 -6.80 15.90 -3.44
N SER A 457 -5.68 16.34 -4.03
CA SER A 457 -5.32 15.95 -5.40
C SER A 457 -4.86 14.49 -5.49
N PHE A 458 -4.46 13.90 -4.36
CA PHE A 458 -4.05 12.50 -4.27
C PHE A 458 -5.23 11.61 -3.92
N SER A 459 -5.23 10.37 -4.44
CA SER A 459 -6.26 9.39 -4.12
C SER A 459 -6.19 8.95 -2.65
N GLU A 460 -7.33 8.59 -2.09
CA GLU A 460 -7.39 8.08 -0.72
C GLU A 460 -6.55 6.82 -0.48
N ASP A 461 -6.41 5.98 -1.51
CA ASP A 461 -5.61 4.75 -1.47
C ASP A 461 -4.13 5.04 -1.16
N GLU A 462 -3.58 6.14 -1.67
CA GLU A 462 -2.18 6.50 -1.40
C GLU A 462 -1.97 6.93 0.05
N TRP A 463 -2.94 7.64 0.64
CA TRP A 463 -2.92 7.96 2.06
C TRP A 463 -3.12 6.73 2.94
N ASN A 464 -3.97 5.78 2.52
CA ASN A 464 -4.11 4.49 3.19
C ASN A 464 -2.79 3.71 3.16
N LEU A 465 -2.06 3.70 2.04
CA LEU A 465 -0.75 3.04 1.96
C LEU A 465 0.24 3.64 2.96
N LEU A 466 0.33 4.96 3.04
CA LEU A 466 1.21 5.64 4.01
C LEU A 466 0.79 5.33 5.46
N TYR A 467 -0.51 5.39 5.75
CA TYR A 467 -1.05 5.03 7.07
C TYR A 467 -0.76 3.58 7.45
N VAL A 468 -0.93 2.64 6.52
CA VAL A 468 -0.59 1.22 6.73
C VAL A 468 0.90 1.08 7.03
N ALA A 469 1.77 1.75 6.26
CA ALA A 469 3.23 1.72 6.43
C ALA A 469 3.63 2.17 7.84
N VAL A 470 3.20 3.36 8.25
CA VAL A 470 3.50 3.95 9.57
C VAL A 470 3.01 3.03 10.69
N THR A 471 1.79 2.51 10.57
CA THR A 471 1.19 1.69 11.63
C THR A 471 1.73 0.26 11.71
N ARG A 472 2.67 -0.15 10.84
CA ARG A 472 3.36 -1.44 10.98
C ARG A 472 4.40 -1.45 12.11
N ALA A 473 4.85 -0.28 12.56
CA ALA A 473 5.83 -0.13 13.63
C ALA A 473 5.26 -0.52 15.00
N LYS A 474 6.07 -1.19 15.82
CA LYS A 474 5.78 -1.47 17.23
C LYS A 474 6.50 -0.49 18.16
N LYS A 475 7.82 -0.34 17.97
CA LYS A 475 8.71 0.41 18.88
C LYS A 475 9.21 1.69 18.23
N CYS A 476 9.77 1.63 17.03
CA CYS A 476 10.37 2.80 16.39
C CYS A 476 9.85 3.03 14.97
N LEU A 477 9.67 4.30 14.62
CA LEU A 477 9.32 4.74 13.27
C LEU A 477 10.38 5.73 12.76
N ILE A 478 11.08 5.38 11.69
CA ILE A 478 11.95 6.30 10.97
C ILE A 478 11.11 6.98 9.89
N MET A 479 10.89 8.28 10.07
CA MET A 479 10.03 9.09 9.22
C MET A 479 10.78 9.67 8.02
N THR A 480 10.04 9.94 6.95
CA THR A 480 10.51 10.76 5.83
C THR A 480 10.34 12.24 6.13
N LYS A 481 11.03 13.10 5.37
CA LYS A 481 10.79 14.55 5.44
C LYS A 481 9.34 14.92 5.08
N SER A 482 8.73 14.18 4.16
CA SER A 482 7.32 14.34 3.80
C SER A 482 6.39 14.06 4.98
N LEU A 483 6.66 13.02 5.78
CA LEU A 483 5.89 12.73 6.99
C LEU A 483 6.00 13.85 8.03
N GLU A 484 7.19 14.42 8.24
CA GLU A 484 7.33 15.61 9.10
C GLU A 484 6.49 16.78 8.54
N ASN A 485 6.54 17.04 7.23
CA ASN A 485 5.74 18.10 6.61
C ASN A 485 4.23 17.87 6.86
N ILE A 486 3.73 16.63 6.79
CA ILE A 486 2.34 16.29 7.14
C ILE A 486 2.03 16.67 8.60
N LEU A 487 2.94 16.38 9.54
CA LEU A 487 2.78 16.75 10.95
C LEU A 487 2.69 18.27 11.14
N THR A 488 3.47 19.04 10.37
CA THR A 488 3.37 20.51 10.42
C THR A 488 2.03 21.04 9.94
N LEU A 489 1.30 20.31 9.08
CA LEU A 489 -0.05 20.68 8.66
C LEU A 489 -1.03 20.64 9.85
N ALA A 490 -0.86 19.68 10.75
CA ALA A 490 -1.57 19.63 12.04
C ALA A 490 -1.03 20.63 13.08
N GLY A 491 0.06 21.34 12.78
CA GLY A 491 0.69 22.31 13.67
C GLY A 491 1.81 21.74 14.56
N GLU A 492 2.22 20.48 14.36
CA GLU A 492 3.34 19.89 15.08
C GLU A 492 4.68 20.19 14.39
N TYR A 493 5.61 20.79 15.14
CA TYR A 493 6.92 21.24 14.64
C TYR A 493 8.10 20.70 15.46
N PHE A 494 7.84 19.83 16.44
CA PHE A 494 8.81 19.26 17.37
C PHE A 494 9.54 20.34 18.16
N LEU A 495 8.79 21.32 18.67
CA LEU A 495 9.32 22.41 19.47
C LEU A 495 9.18 22.11 20.96
N GLN A 496 10.22 22.42 21.73
CA GLN A 496 10.22 22.44 23.18
C GLN A 496 10.62 23.81 23.70
N THR A 497 10.07 24.21 24.83
CA THR A 497 10.46 25.44 25.52
C THR A 497 11.64 25.20 26.44
N GLU A 498 12.66 26.03 26.35
CA GLU A 498 13.78 26.09 27.30
C GLU A 498 13.87 27.50 27.92
N LEU A 499 14.40 27.60 29.15
CA LEU A 499 14.69 28.91 29.76
C LEU A 499 15.78 29.63 28.97
N THR A 500 15.51 30.86 28.51
CA THR A 500 16.46 31.65 27.71
C THR A 500 17.76 31.89 28.46
N SER A 501 17.70 32.05 29.79
CA SER A 501 18.87 32.17 30.65
C SER A 501 19.80 30.95 30.60
N ASN A 502 19.27 29.75 30.36
CA ASN A 502 20.07 28.54 30.15
C ASN A 502 20.64 28.48 28.73
N VAL A 503 19.87 28.94 27.73
CA VAL A 503 20.28 28.96 26.32
C VAL A 503 21.47 29.89 26.11
N LEU A 504 21.48 31.06 26.76
CA LEU A 504 22.50 32.09 26.57
C LEU A 504 23.74 31.93 27.48
N LYS A 505 23.83 30.85 28.29
CA LYS A 505 25.00 30.62 29.17
C LYS A 505 26.33 30.57 28.42
N THR A 506 26.31 30.11 27.18
CA THR A 506 27.50 29.93 26.33
C THR A 506 27.71 31.09 25.36
N GLY A 507 26.96 32.19 25.48
CA GLY A 507 27.07 33.37 24.64
C GLY A 507 25.86 33.62 23.73
N VAL A 508 26.06 34.41 22.67
CA VAL A 508 25.02 34.75 21.69
C VAL A 508 24.65 33.52 20.87
N VAL A 509 23.36 33.19 20.85
CA VAL A 509 22.83 32.06 20.07
C VAL A 509 22.06 32.60 18.86
N HIS A 510 22.36 32.05 17.68
CA HIS A 510 21.66 32.38 16.43
C HIS A 510 20.47 31.43 16.18
N CYS A 511 19.48 31.92 15.45
CA CYS A 511 18.35 31.11 15.01
C CYS A 511 18.82 29.92 14.14
N CYS A 512 18.30 28.72 14.39
CA CYS A 512 18.69 27.51 13.66
C CYS A 512 18.11 27.41 12.24
N VAL A 513 17.24 28.35 11.84
CA VAL A 513 16.69 28.40 10.47
C VAL A 513 17.77 28.97 9.54
N GLY A 514 18.24 28.19 8.57
CA GLY A 514 19.45 28.49 7.79
C GLY A 514 19.48 29.81 7.00
N GLN A 515 18.32 30.46 6.78
CA GLN A 515 18.22 31.77 6.11
C GLN A 515 17.84 32.90 7.08
N CYS A 516 17.83 32.62 8.38
CA CYS A 516 17.51 33.57 9.42
C CYS A 516 18.79 34.12 10.06
N ASN A 517 18.93 35.44 10.08
CA ASN A 517 20.07 36.12 10.70
C ASN A 517 19.75 36.62 12.13
N ASN A 518 18.55 36.34 12.65
CA ASN A 518 18.15 36.79 13.98
C ASN A 518 18.92 36.03 15.07
N THR A 519 19.20 36.72 16.17
CA THR A 519 19.71 36.14 17.42
C THR A 519 18.58 35.91 18.41
N ILE A 520 18.84 35.06 19.40
CA ILE A 520 17.94 34.87 20.53
C ILE A 520 18.11 36.05 21.50
N PRO A 521 17.06 36.82 21.81
CA PRO A 521 17.19 38.02 22.60
C PRO A 521 17.22 37.69 24.10
N ALA A 522 18.12 38.37 24.84
CA ALA A 522 18.37 38.09 26.26
C ALA A 522 17.27 38.56 27.21
N ASP A 523 16.40 39.46 26.76
CA ASP A 523 15.28 40.04 27.51
C ASP A 523 14.02 39.16 27.49
N THR A 524 14.10 37.94 26.95
CA THR A 524 13.00 36.98 26.91
C THR A 524 13.19 35.85 27.92
N VAL A 525 12.07 35.30 28.42
CA VAL A 525 12.10 34.28 29.49
C VAL A 525 12.26 32.87 28.94
N LEU A 526 11.60 32.60 27.81
CA LEU A 526 11.55 31.28 27.18
C LEU A 526 12.02 31.37 25.73
N THR A 527 12.71 30.34 25.27
CA THR A 527 13.12 30.18 23.88
C THR A 527 12.64 28.84 23.35
N MET A 528 12.09 28.85 22.14
CA MET A 528 11.69 27.61 21.45
C MET A 528 12.91 26.92 20.87
N LYS A 529 13.03 25.61 21.11
CA LYS A 529 14.06 24.75 20.54
C LYS A 529 13.40 23.67 19.71
N LYS A 530 13.80 23.57 18.44
CA LYS A 530 13.48 22.44 17.58
C LYS A 530 14.33 21.25 17.97
N LEU A 531 13.68 20.10 18.15
CA LEU A 531 14.36 18.85 18.46
C LEU A 531 15.00 18.23 17.21
N PRO A 532 16.13 17.52 17.39
CA PRO A 532 16.77 16.82 16.28
C PRO A 532 15.90 15.65 15.80
N ILE A 533 15.94 15.40 14.49
CA ILE A 533 15.24 14.29 13.84
C ILE A 533 16.15 13.72 12.75
N THR A 534 16.36 12.41 12.79
CA THR A 534 17.02 11.66 11.70
C THR A 534 15.96 11.07 10.77
N TYR A 535 16.01 11.44 9.49
CA TYR A 535 15.05 10.97 8.49
C TYR A 535 15.50 9.66 7.83
N SER A 536 14.56 9.08 7.08
CA SER A 536 14.73 7.89 6.23
C SER A 536 16.02 7.89 5.40
N ASN A 537 16.27 8.98 4.68
CA ASN A 537 17.45 9.18 3.85
C ASN A 537 18.75 9.47 4.63
N ARG A 538 18.74 9.25 5.95
CA ARG A 538 19.85 9.51 6.88
C ARG A 538 20.30 10.98 6.94
N LYS A 539 19.53 11.90 6.35
CA LYS A 539 19.73 13.33 6.61
C LYS A 539 19.25 13.60 8.03
N GLU A 540 20.06 14.36 8.75
CA GLU A 540 19.73 14.79 10.10
C GLU A 540 19.32 16.25 10.08
N ASN A 541 18.15 16.54 10.64
CA ASN A 541 17.88 17.87 11.12
C ASN A 541 18.44 17.95 12.54
N GLN A 542 19.54 18.67 12.74
CA GLN A 542 20.18 18.83 14.05
C GLN A 542 19.31 19.60 15.06
N GLY A 543 18.20 20.20 14.60
CA GLY A 543 17.37 21.05 15.42
C GLY A 543 18.09 22.35 15.80
N GLY A 544 17.74 22.91 16.95
CA GLY A 544 18.35 24.12 17.50
C GLY A 544 17.33 25.17 17.93
N HIS A 545 17.82 26.30 18.42
CA HIS A 545 16.98 27.37 18.96
C HIS A 545 16.38 28.26 17.87
N LEU A 546 15.11 28.64 18.01
CA LEU A 546 14.40 29.52 17.09
C LEU A 546 14.28 30.91 17.68
N CYS A 547 14.52 31.94 16.85
CA CYS A 547 14.09 33.30 17.19
C CYS A 547 12.56 33.39 17.23
N HIS A 548 12.03 34.40 17.91
CA HIS A 548 10.59 34.54 18.12
C HIS A 548 9.81 34.76 16.81
N SER A 549 10.40 35.43 15.81
CA SER A 549 9.80 35.57 14.47
C SER A 549 9.71 34.23 13.72
N CYS A 550 10.75 33.39 13.76
CA CYS A 550 10.69 32.06 13.16
C CYS A 550 9.76 31.11 13.92
N ALA A 551 9.60 31.30 15.23
CA ALA A 551 8.61 30.59 16.04
C ALA A 551 7.19 31.01 15.65
N GLU A 552 6.90 32.31 15.56
CA GLU A 552 5.59 32.84 15.14
C GLU A 552 5.17 32.29 13.76
N GLN A 553 6.09 32.21 12.80
CA GLN A 553 5.80 31.62 11.49
C GLN A 553 5.31 30.17 11.57
N ARG A 554 5.77 29.39 12.56
CA ARG A 554 5.47 27.96 12.71
C ARG A 554 4.22 27.72 13.56
N ILE A 555 4.21 28.25 14.77
CA ILE A 555 3.18 28.01 15.79
C ILE A 555 2.17 29.16 15.93
N GLY A 556 2.29 30.20 15.11
CA GLY A 556 1.36 31.33 15.09
C GLY A 556 1.37 32.12 16.40
N PRO A 557 0.20 32.59 16.88
CA PRO A 557 0.08 33.42 18.09
C PRO A 557 0.61 32.77 19.37
N LEU A 558 0.80 31.44 19.40
CA LEU A 558 1.40 30.76 20.54
C LEU A 558 2.84 31.22 20.82
N ALA A 559 3.54 31.77 19.82
CA ALA A 559 4.85 32.38 20.03
C ALA A 559 4.79 33.60 20.97
N PHE A 560 3.64 34.24 21.15
CA PHE A 560 3.49 35.36 22.08
C PHE A 560 3.49 34.96 23.55
N LEU A 561 3.44 33.65 23.83
CA LEU A 561 3.67 33.13 25.18
C LEU A 561 5.14 33.21 25.60
N THR A 562 6.07 33.33 24.64
CA THR A 562 7.52 33.40 24.91
C THR A 562 8.11 34.80 24.74
N ALA A 563 7.46 35.69 24.00
CA ALA A 563 7.87 37.09 23.82
C ALA A 563 6.68 38.00 23.51
N SER A 564 6.79 39.30 23.79
CA SER A 564 5.72 40.26 23.47
C SER A 564 5.58 40.45 21.94
N PRO A 565 4.37 40.74 21.42
CA PRO A 565 4.18 40.98 19.98
C PRO A 565 5.11 42.05 19.40
N LYS A 566 5.39 43.12 20.17
CA LYS A 566 6.33 44.17 19.78
C LYS A 566 7.75 43.63 19.56
N GLN A 567 8.23 42.76 20.45
CA GLN A 567 9.54 42.12 20.31
C GLN A 567 9.55 41.19 19.09
N VAL A 568 8.51 40.38 18.88
CA VAL A 568 8.44 39.46 17.73
C VAL A 568 8.44 40.23 16.41
N HIS A 569 7.64 41.29 16.29
CA HIS A 569 7.50 42.07 15.06
C HIS A 569 8.68 42.99 14.77
N SER A 570 9.52 43.29 15.76
CA SER A 570 10.80 43.97 15.53
C SER A 570 11.86 43.10 14.84
N MET A 571 11.70 41.77 14.87
CA MET A 571 12.65 40.84 14.25
C MET A 571 12.38 40.67 12.76
N HIS A 572 13.44 40.53 11.97
CA HIS A 572 13.31 40.28 10.54
C HIS A 572 12.57 38.97 10.27
N ARG A 573 11.53 39.02 9.43
CA ARG A 573 10.78 37.82 9.02
C ARG A 573 11.56 37.06 7.95
N THR A 574 12.00 35.84 8.29
CA THR A 574 12.69 34.97 7.32
C THR A 574 11.73 34.47 6.26
N VAL A 575 12.15 34.53 4.99
CA VAL A 575 11.50 33.86 3.85
C VAL A 575 12.33 32.64 3.52
N GLU A 576 11.76 31.45 3.68
CA GLU A 576 12.47 30.19 3.43
C GLU A 576 12.39 29.77 1.96
N ASN A 577 13.54 29.52 1.32
CA ASN A 577 13.59 28.98 -0.04
C ASN A 577 13.12 27.52 -0.06
N ILE A 578 12.05 27.25 -0.80
CA ILE A 578 11.53 25.91 -1.01
C ILE A 578 12.27 25.27 -2.19
N VAL A 579 13.14 24.30 -1.91
CA VAL A 579 13.79 23.51 -2.95
C VAL A 579 12.90 22.30 -3.27
N LEU A 580 12.13 22.42 -4.35
CA LEU A 580 11.40 21.28 -4.90
C LEU A 580 12.34 20.45 -5.80
N PRO A 581 12.35 19.11 -5.69
CA PRO A 581 12.98 18.26 -6.68
C PRO A 581 12.49 18.60 -8.09
N ARG A 582 13.37 18.61 -9.11
CA ARG A 582 13.02 19.03 -10.48
C ARG A 582 11.78 18.35 -11.06
N HIS A 583 11.55 17.08 -10.74
CA HIS A 583 10.38 16.32 -11.18
C HIS A 583 9.08 16.74 -10.49
N GLU A 584 9.15 17.14 -9.21
CA GLU A 584 8.02 17.70 -8.47
C GLU A 584 7.74 19.15 -8.89
N ALA A 585 8.78 19.94 -9.12
CA ALA A 585 8.65 21.30 -9.63
C ALA A 585 7.91 21.34 -10.98
N LEU A 586 8.21 20.40 -11.89
CA LEU A 586 7.49 20.25 -13.17
C LEU A 586 6.02 19.87 -12.98
N LEU A 587 5.70 18.99 -12.00
CA LEU A 587 4.32 18.63 -11.68
C LEU A 587 3.50 19.81 -11.14
N PHE A 588 4.13 20.74 -10.42
CA PHE A 588 3.48 21.94 -9.87
C PHE A 588 3.49 23.15 -10.81
N LEU A 589 4.18 23.09 -11.96
CA LEU A 589 4.20 24.12 -13.01
C LEU A 589 3.22 23.82 -14.17
N VAL A 590 2.73 22.57 -14.27
CA VAL A 590 1.84 22.09 -15.36
C VAL A 590 0.35 22.13 -14.96
N PHE A 591 0.05 22.56 -13.74
CA PHE A 591 -1.29 22.92 -13.23
C PHE A 591 -1.23 24.30 -12.58
#